data_AF-A0AB36ZCQ2-F1
#
_entry.id   AF-A0AB36ZCQ2-F1
#
_cell.length_a   1.000
_cell.length_b   1.000
_cell.length_c   1.000
_cell.angle_alpha   90.00
_cell.angle_beta   90.00
_cell.angle_gamma   90.00
#
_symmetry.space_group_name_H-M   'P 1'
#
loop_
_entity.id
_entity.type
_entity.pdbx_description
1 polymer ?
#
loop_
_entity_poly.entity_id
_entity_poly.type
_entity_poly.pdbx_seq_one_letter_code
_entity_poly.pdbx_strand_id
1 'polypeptide(L)'
;MMRRGKTPDYSDARRQHLDFIQNAISRMSSASAVAKGWALTIAIATYGYAGTKSSAIVALLGMFAVLLFAIVDTRYLREERKYRLLFDAARAGTVAVYEMNATAYCKTLSAADLEAIGWGKVVWSWSVRDYYGVTLLVGAALLLWLHCR
;
A
#
# COMPACT_ATOMS: atom_id res chain seq x y z
N MET A 1 -33.21 41.95 -5.92
CA MET A 1 -31.91 41.32 -5.58
C MET A 1 -31.82 39.97 -6.25
N MET A 2 -31.17 39.89 -7.42
CA MET A 2 -30.84 38.60 -8.05
C MET A 2 -29.66 38.00 -7.29
N ARG A 3 -29.83 36.82 -6.67
CA ARG A 3 -28.69 36.01 -6.22
C ARG A 3 -27.86 35.69 -7.46
N ARG A 4 -26.74 36.40 -7.64
CA ARG A 4 -25.72 36.07 -8.63
C ARG A 4 -25.24 34.66 -8.28
N GLY A 5 -25.72 33.65 -9.03
CA GLY A 5 -25.24 32.29 -8.91
C GLY A 5 -23.73 32.34 -9.06
N LYS A 6 -22.99 31.96 -8.01
CA LYS A 6 -21.53 31.89 -8.04
C LYS A 6 -21.21 30.85 -9.11
N THR A 7 -20.74 31.29 -10.28
CA THR A 7 -20.15 30.37 -11.27
C THR A 7 -19.09 29.58 -10.51
N PRO A 8 -19.07 28.23 -10.59
CA PRO A 8 -18.12 27.44 -9.82
C PRO A 8 -16.72 27.98 -10.11
N ASP A 9 -16.06 28.47 -9.07
CA ASP A 9 -14.69 28.93 -9.19
C ASP A 9 -13.85 27.70 -9.56
N TYR A 10 -13.36 27.68 -10.80
CA TYR A 10 -12.55 26.57 -11.29
C TYR A 10 -11.31 26.33 -10.40
N SER A 11 -10.84 27.36 -9.68
CA SER A 11 -9.77 27.21 -8.71
C SER A 11 -10.22 26.48 -7.43
N ASP A 12 -11.44 26.74 -6.94
CA ASP A 12 -12.03 26.02 -5.80
C ASP A 12 -12.32 24.57 -6.17
N ALA A 13 -12.89 24.32 -7.36
CA ALA A 13 -13.16 22.97 -7.84
C ALA A 13 -11.86 22.16 -8.01
N ARG A 14 -10.79 22.80 -8.49
CA ARG A 14 -9.47 22.17 -8.62
C ARG A 14 -8.82 21.90 -7.26
N ARG A 15 -8.91 22.82 -6.30
CA ARG A 15 -8.47 22.58 -4.91
C ARG A 15 -9.20 21.39 -4.30
N GLN A 16 -10.53 21.36 -4.44
CA GLN A 16 -11.35 20.27 -3.93
C GLN A 16 -11.00 18.92 -4.60
N HIS A 17 -10.72 18.92 -5.90
CA HIS A 17 -10.27 17.73 -6.62
C HIS A 17 -8.92 17.21 -6.08
N LEU A 18 -7.95 18.10 -5.84
CA LEU A 18 -6.68 17.73 -5.21
C LEU A 18 -6.89 17.15 -3.81
N ASP A 19 -7.78 17.75 -3.00
CA ASP A 19 -8.13 17.24 -1.67
C ASP A 19 -8.75 15.84 -1.73
N PHE A 20 -9.61 15.57 -2.71
CA PHE A 20 -10.19 14.23 -2.91
C PHE A 20 -9.12 13.19 -3.26
N ILE A 21 -8.20 13.51 -4.17
CA ILE A 21 -7.08 12.62 -4.51
C ILE A 21 -6.20 12.39 -3.27
N GLN A 22 -5.86 13.45 -2.53
CA GLN A 22 -5.02 13.38 -1.34
C GLN A 22 -5.68 12.52 -0.23
N ASN A 23 -7.00 12.62 -0.07
CA ASN A 23 -7.75 11.77 0.85
C ASN A 23 -7.68 10.29 0.45
N ALA A 24 -7.75 9.97 -0.85
CA ALA A 24 -7.57 8.59 -1.32
C ALA A 24 -6.15 8.07 -1.04
N ILE A 25 -5.11 8.88 -1.29
CA ILE A 25 -3.71 8.55 -0.96
C ILE A 25 -3.54 8.29 0.55
N SER A 26 -4.09 9.16 1.40
CA SER A 26 -4.01 9.03 2.86
C SER A 26 -4.68 7.75 3.38
N ARG A 27 -5.83 7.37 2.80
CA ARG A 27 -6.53 6.12 3.15
C ARG A 27 -5.71 4.88 2.79
N MET A 28 -5.01 4.88 1.66
CA MET A 28 -4.17 3.75 1.26
C MET A 28 -2.90 3.64 2.12
N SER A 29 -2.25 4.77 2.44
CA SER A 29 -1.14 4.80 3.40
C SER A 29 -1.58 4.26 4.77
N SER A 30 -2.77 4.65 5.23
CA SER A 30 -3.32 4.18 6.50
C SER A 30 -3.65 2.68 6.44
N ALA A 31 -4.27 2.20 5.37
CA ALA A 31 -4.58 0.78 5.19
C ALA A 31 -3.29 -0.08 5.12
N SER A 32 -2.25 0.42 4.47
CA SER A 32 -0.91 -0.18 4.45
C SER A 32 -0.31 -0.31 5.85
N ALA A 33 -0.36 0.76 6.66
CA ALA A 33 0.12 0.74 8.04
C ALA A 33 -0.66 -0.26 8.91
N VAL A 34 -1.99 -0.34 8.74
CA VAL A 34 -2.84 -1.31 9.43
C VAL A 34 -2.49 -2.75 9.03
N ALA A 35 -2.28 -3.02 7.74
CA ALA A 35 -1.87 -4.35 7.26
C ALA A 35 -0.53 -4.79 7.86
N LYS A 36 0.44 -3.88 7.96
CA LYS A 36 1.71 -4.13 8.65
C LYS A 36 1.50 -4.45 10.11
N GLY A 37 0.72 -3.64 10.84
CA GLY A 37 0.42 -3.88 12.26
C GLY A 37 -0.17 -5.26 12.53
N TRP A 38 -1.15 -5.69 11.74
CA TRP A 38 -1.74 -7.03 11.87
C TRP A 38 -0.77 -8.15 11.52
N ALA A 39 0.09 -7.96 10.52
CA ALA A 39 1.12 -8.94 10.18
C ALA A 39 2.10 -9.16 11.35
N LEU A 40 2.53 -8.09 12.02
CA LEU A 40 3.41 -8.18 13.18
C LEU A 40 2.74 -8.85 14.37
N THR A 41 1.49 -8.52 14.66
CA THR A 41 0.71 -9.17 15.73
C THR A 41 0.62 -10.68 15.52
N ILE A 42 0.30 -11.12 14.29
CA ILE A 42 0.21 -12.54 13.96
C ILE A 42 1.58 -13.20 14.02
N ALA A 43 2.64 -12.54 13.52
CA ALA A 43 4.00 -13.04 13.61
C ALA A 43 4.41 -13.28 15.07
N ILE A 44 4.22 -12.29 15.95
CA ILE A 44 4.54 -12.40 17.38
C ILE A 44 3.78 -13.56 18.03
N ALA A 45 2.47 -13.65 17.80
CA ALA A 45 1.63 -14.69 18.40
C ALA A 45 2.06 -16.10 17.95
N THR A 46 2.23 -16.28 16.64
CA THR A 46 2.57 -17.59 16.06
C THR A 46 4.01 -18.00 16.36
N TYR A 47 4.97 -17.08 16.28
CA TYR A 47 6.38 -17.38 16.56
C TYR A 47 6.60 -17.63 18.05
N GLY A 48 5.97 -16.85 18.94
CA GLY A 48 6.03 -17.08 20.39
C GLY A 48 5.42 -18.43 20.77
N TYR A 49 4.26 -18.79 20.19
CA TYR A 49 3.66 -20.10 20.41
C TYR A 49 4.55 -21.24 19.87
N ALA A 50 5.07 -21.10 18.66
CA ALA A 50 5.93 -22.10 18.03
C ALA A 50 7.21 -22.34 18.84
N GLY A 51 7.83 -21.28 19.37
CA GLY A 51 9.02 -21.40 20.22
C GLY A 51 8.75 -22.10 21.56
N THR A 52 7.59 -21.84 22.18
CA THR A 52 7.23 -22.45 23.48
C THR A 52 6.74 -23.89 23.37
N LYS A 53 6.02 -24.22 22.30
CA LYS A 53 5.45 -25.56 22.07
C LYS A 53 6.27 -26.41 21.08
N SER A 54 7.42 -25.91 20.65
CA SER A 54 8.30 -26.54 19.65
C SER A 54 7.56 -26.97 18.37
N SER A 55 6.62 -26.15 17.91
CA SER A 55 5.75 -26.47 16.77
C SER A 55 6.18 -25.71 15.52
N ALA A 56 6.97 -26.36 14.67
CA ALA A 56 7.41 -25.80 13.39
C ALA A 56 6.23 -25.47 12.46
N ILE A 57 5.15 -26.24 12.52
CA ILE A 57 3.92 -26.01 11.73
C ILE A 57 3.31 -24.65 12.07
N VAL A 58 3.25 -24.27 13.35
CA VAL A 58 2.68 -22.97 13.75
C VAL A 58 3.56 -21.81 13.28
N ALA A 59 4.90 -21.96 13.31
CA ALA A 59 5.80 -20.96 12.74
C ALA A 59 5.60 -20.81 11.22
N LEU A 60 5.46 -21.91 10.49
CA LEU A 60 5.16 -21.89 9.04
C LEU A 60 3.81 -21.22 8.74
N LEU A 61 2.77 -21.49 9.51
CA LEU A 61 1.48 -20.82 9.38
C LEU A 61 1.59 -19.30 9.63
N GLY A 62 2.40 -18.90 10.61
CA GLY A 62 2.73 -17.50 10.86
C GLY A 62 3.41 -16.83 9.66
N MET A 63 4.46 -17.45 9.12
CA MET A 63 5.15 -16.96 7.92
C MET A 63 4.21 -16.87 6.72
N PHE A 64 3.33 -17.86 6.53
CA PHE A 64 2.33 -17.84 5.48
C PHE A 64 1.37 -16.66 5.64
N ALA A 65 0.86 -16.42 6.84
CA ALA A 65 0.00 -15.26 7.11
C ALA A 65 0.73 -13.93 6.83
N VAL A 66 1.99 -13.79 7.26
CA VAL A 66 2.84 -12.62 6.97
C VAL A 66 2.97 -12.38 5.46
N LEU A 67 3.15 -13.44 4.65
CA LEU A 67 3.18 -13.33 3.19
C LEU A 67 1.85 -12.83 2.60
N LEU A 68 0.70 -13.30 3.12
CA LEU A 68 -0.60 -12.81 2.69
C LEU A 68 -0.78 -11.31 2.97
N PHE A 69 -0.35 -10.85 4.15
CA PHE A 69 -0.36 -9.42 4.47
C PHE A 69 0.58 -8.62 3.57
N ALA A 70 1.75 -9.17 3.19
CA ALA A 70 2.64 -8.52 2.24
C ALA A 70 1.99 -8.31 0.86
N ILE A 71 1.19 -9.28 0.39
CA ILE A 71 0.44 -9.16 -0.86
C ILE A 71 -0.61 -8.05 -0.77
N VAL A 72 -1.33 -7.96 0.35
CA VAL A 72 -2.31 -6.90 0.58
C VAL A 72 -1.63 -5.52 0.68
N ASP A 73 -0.51 -5.43 1.38
CA ASP A 73 0.24 -4.19 1.56
C ASP A 73 0.83 -3.66 0.24
N THR A 74 1.39 -4.56 -0.58
CA THR A 74 1.87 -4.20 -1.93
C THR A 74 0.75 -3.72 -2.84
N ARG A 75 -0.46 -4.25 -2.70
CA ARG A 75 -1.64 -3.74 -3.43
C ARG A 75 -1.94 -2.30 -3.03
N TYR A 76 -2.00 -1.99 -1.73
CA TYR A 76 -2.23 -0.62 -1.26
C TYR A 76 -1.15 0.34 -1.74
N LEU A 77 0.12 -0.04 -1.65
CA LEU A 77 1.22 0.80 -2.13
C LEU A 77 1.16 1.02 -3.65
N ARG A 78 0.77 0.00 -4.42
CA ARG A 78 0.60 0.13 -5.87
C ARG A 78 -0.51 1.12 -6.21
N GLU A 79 -1.66 0.99 -5.57
CA GLU A 79 -2.77 1.94 -5.78
C GLU A 79 -2.37 3.36 -5.34
N GLU A 80 -1.63 3.51 -4.23
CA GLU A 80 -1.07 4.79 -3.78
C GLU A 80 -0.24 5.47 -4.86
N ARG A 81 0.67 4.73 -5.52
CA ARG A 81 1.47 5.27 -6.63
C ARG A 81 0.61 5.73 -7.81
N LYS A 82 -0.46 5.00 -8.15
CA LYS A 82 -1.38 5.42 -9.22
C LYS A 82 -2.10 6.73 -8.87
N TYR A 83 -2.55 6.87 -7.62
CA TYR A 83 -3.20 8.10 -7.18
C TYR A 83 -2.22 9.27 -7.06
N ARG A 84 -0.94 9.03 -6.72
CA ARG A 84 0.12 10.07 -6.77
C ARG A 84 0.32 10.58 -8.20
N LEU A 85 0.36 9.69 -9.20
CA LEU A 85 0.44 10.09 -10.61
C LEU A 85 -0.81 10.89 -11.04
N LEU A 86 -2.01 10.45 -10.63
CA LEU A 86 -3.25 11.20 -10.87
C LEU A 86 -3.23 12.58 -10.19
N PHE A 87 -2.67 12.67 -8.98
CA PHE A 87 -2.50 13.93 -8.25
C PHE A 87 -1.62 14.90 -9.04
N ASP A 88 -0.46 14.43 -9.53
CA ASP A 88 0.45 15.25 -10.32
C ASP A 88 -0.21 15.74 -11.62
N ALA A 89 -1.02 14.90 -12.25
CA ALA A 89 -1.80 15.25 -13.44
C ALA A 89 -2.87 16.31 -13.14
N ALA A 90 -3.62 16.15 -12.05
CA ALA A 90 -4.63 17.11 -11.61
C ALA A 90 -4.00 18.45 -11.20
N ARG A 91 -2.82 18.39 -10.55
CA ARG A 91 -2.01 19.55 -10.21
C ARG A 91 -1.51 20.26 -11.46
N ALA A 92 -1.15 19.54 -12.53
CA ALA A 92 -0.77 20.12 -13.82
C ALA A 92 -1.97 20.61 -14.64
N GLY A 93 -3.18 20.10 -14.38
CA GLY A 93 -4.41 20.44 -15.10
C GLY A 93 -4.56 19.65 -16.40
N THR A 94 -3.89 18.50 -16.50
CA THR A 94 -3.91 17.62 -17.68
C THR A 94 -5.01 16.57 -17.61
N VAL A 95 -5.84 16.60 -16.57
CA VAL A 95 -7.00 15.72 -16.37
C VAL A 95 -8.24 16.56 -16.09
N ALA A 96 -9.41 16.01 -16.42
CA ALA A 96 -10.68 16.66 -16.14
C ALA A 96 -10.86 16.88 -14.63
N VAL A 97 -11.54 17.98 -14.28
CA VAL A 97 -11.89 18.28 -12.88
C VAL A 97 -12.76 17.15 -12.33
N TYR A 98 -12.43 16.68 -11.12
CA TYR A 98 -13.05 15.54 -10.45
C TYR A 98 -12.83 14.18 -11.10
N GLU A 99 -11.89 14.04 -12.04
CA GLU A 99 -11.46 12.72 -12.51
C GLU A 99 -10.84 11.93 -11.35
N MET A 100 -11.43 10.78 -11.02
CA MET A 100 -11.04 9.96 -9.85
C MET A 100 -10.62 8.55 -10.23
N ASN A 101 -10.70 8.18 -11.50
CA ASN A 101 -10.36 6.86 -11.97
C ASN A 101 -8.85 6.76 -12.27
N ALA A 102 -8.07 6.59 -11.20
CA ALA A 102 -6.61 6.43 -11.30
C ALA A 102 -6.21 5.24 -12.20
N THR A 103 -7.02 4.18 -12.25
CA THR A 103 -6.75 3.02 -13.11
C THR A 103 -6.97 3.34 -14.59
N ALA A 104 -8.01 4.10 -14.94
CA ALA A 104 -8.21 4.56 -16.31
C ALA A 104 -7.11 5.55 -16.71
N TYR A 105 -6.76 6.49 -15.83
CA TYR A 105 -5.65 7.42 -16.06
C TYR A 105 -4.32 6.68 -16.31
N CYS A 106 -4.02 5.62 -15.54
CA CYS A 106 -2.79 4.86 -15.76
C CYS A 106 -2.69 4.22 -17.16
N LYS A 107 -3.81 3.97 -17.85
CA LYS A 107 -3.79 3.42 -19.22
C LYS A 107 -3.36 4.45 -20.26
N THR A 108 -3.35 5.73 -19.93
CA THR A 108 -2.93 6.82 -20.83
C THR A 108 -1.47 7.24 -20.60
N LEU A 109 -0.77 6.60 -19.66
CA LEU A 109 0.58 6.97 -19.26
C LEU A 109 1.67 6.39 -20.17
N SER A 110 2.87 6.98 -20.09
CA SER A 110 4.06 6.50 -20.78
C SER A 110 4.56 5.16 -20.19
N ALA A 111 5.38 4.43 -20.95
CA ALA A 111 6.00 3.20 -20.47
C ALA A 111 6.86 3.41 -19.21
N ALA A 112 7.50 4.58 -19.07
CA ALA A 112 8.31 4.92 -17.91
C ALA A 112 7.46 5.05 -16.63
N ASP A 113 6.31 5.72 -16.72
CA ASP A 113 5.39 5.86 -15.58
C ASP A 113 4.74 4.51 -15.21
N LEU A 114 4.46 3.67 -16.21
CA LEU A 114 3.97 2.31 -16.00
C LEU A 114 5.01 1.43 -15.28
N GLU A 115 6.30 1.62 -15.55
CA GLU A 115 7.38 0.93 -14.83
C GLU A 115 7.37 1.30 -13.33
N ALA A 116 7.14 2.57 -13.00
CA ALA A 116 7.11 3.05 -11.61
C ALA A 116 5.97 2.41 -10.78
N ILE A 117 4.85 2.05 -11.42
CA ILE A 117 3.73 1.32 -10.80
C ILE A 117 3.80 -0.20 -10.99
N GLY A 118 4.88 -0.68 -11.60
CA GLY A 118 5.12 -2.10 -11.87
C GLY A 118 5.27 -2.91 -10.60
N TRP A 119 4.73 -4.13 -10.61
CA TRP A 119 4.73 -5.04 -9.46
C TRP A 119 6.11 -5.26 -8.86
N GLY A 120 7.15 -5.41 -9.70
CA GLY A 120 8.52 -5.58 -9.25
C GLY A 120 9.01 -4.41 -8.39
N LYS A 121 8.82 -3.17 -8.85
CA LYS A 121 9.23 -1.95 -8.13
C LYS A 121 8.41 -1.69 -6.87
N VAL A 122 7.19 -2.21 -6.80
CA VAL A 122 6.33 -2.07 -5.62
C VAL A 122 6.74 -3.08 -4.55
N VAL A 123 6.92 -4.35 -4.93
CA VAL A 123 7.35 -5.42 -4.02
C VAL A 123 8.76 -5.15 -3.46
N TRP A 124 9.68 -4.67 -4.31
CA TRP A 124 11.04 -4.29 -3.90
C TRP A 124 11.16 -2.90 -3.28
N SER A 125 10.03 -2.25 -2.98
CA SER A 125 10.07 -0.99 -2.24
C SER A 125 10.64 -1.21 -0.84
N TRP A 126 11.38 -0.21 -0.35
CA TRP A 126 11.99 -0.24 0.97
C TRP A 126 10.99 -0.57 2.09
N SER A 127 9.77 0.00 2.03
CA SER A 127 8.75 -0.19 3.07
C SER A 127 8.13 -1.59 3.11
N VAL A 128 8.11 -2.31 1.98
CA VAL A 128 7.58 -3.69 1.92
C VAL A 128 8.70 -4.67 2.19
N ARG A 129 9.79 -4.58 1.43
CA ARG A 129 10.90 -5.52 1.50
C ARG A 129 11.50 -5.59 2.89
N ASP A 130 11.82 -4.46 3.50
CA ASP A 130 12.54 -4.46 4.76
C ASP A 130 11.62 -4.92 5.89
N TYR A 131 10.36 -4.46 5.91
CA TYR A 131 9.39 -4.83 6.92
C TYR A 131 9.06 -6.33 6.92
N TYR A 132 8.60 -6.85 5.78
CA TYR A 132 8.21 -8.25 5.66
C TYR A 132 9.43 -9.17 5.59
N GLY A 133 10.54 -8.72 5.00
CA GLY A 133 11.79 -9.45 4.96
C GLY A 133 12.35 -9.71 6.35
N VAL A 134 12.44 -8.69 7.22
CA VAL A 134 12.90 -8.87 8.60
C VAL A 134 11.98 -9.82 9.36
N THR A 135 10.66 -9.69 9.20
CA THR A 135 9.69 -10.54 9.88
C THR A 135 9.82 -12.02 9.44
N LEU A 136 10.00 -12.27 8.15
CA LEU A 136 10.21 -13.63 7.62
C LEU A 136 11.57 -14.20 8.00
N LEU A 137 12.63 -13.37 8.06
CA LEU A 137 13.94 -13.79 8.53
C LEU A 137 13.90 -14.27 9.98
N VAL A 138 13.15 -13.58 10.85
CA VAL A 138 12.92 -14.03 12.24
C VAL A 138 12.20 -15.38 12.26
N GLY A 139 11.16 -15.56 11.45
CA GLY A 139 10.47 -16.85 11.31
C GLY A 139 11.40 -17.97 10.83
N ALA A 140 12.26 -17.69 9.83
CA ALA A 140 13.23 -18.65 9.32
C ALA A 140 14.29 -19.02 10.37
N ALA A 141 14.81 -18.04 11.11
CA ALA A 141 15.75 -18.28 12.20
C ALA A 141 15.12 -19.15 13.32
N LEU A 142 13.84 -18.90 13.65
CA LEU A 142 13.09 -19.73 14.59
C LEU A 142 12.94 -21.17 14.08
N LEU A 143 12.62 -21.37 12.80
CA LEU A 143 12.50 -22.71 12.22
C LEU A 143 13.84 -23.46 12.23
N LEU A 144 14.94 -22.80 11.91
CA LEU A 144 16.28 -23.39 12.01
C LEU A 144 16.60 -23.78 13.44
N TRP A 145 16.31 -22.91 14.41
CA TRP A 145 16.51 -23.20 15.83
C TRP A 145 15.67 -24.40 16.29
N LEU A 146 14.41 -24.50 15.86
CA LEU A 146 13.53 -25.64 16.16
C LEU A 146 14.00 -26.94 15.51
N HIS A 147 14.70 -26.88 14.37
CA HIS A 147 15.19 -28.07 13.67
C HIS A 147 16.50 -28.62 14.27
N CYS A 148 17.33 -27.74 14.83
CA CYS A 148 18.61 -28.12 15.46
C CYS A 148 18.48 -28.55 16.93
N ARG A 149 17.29 -28.43 17.52
CA ARG A 149 16.99 -28.77 18.91
C ARG A 149 16.37 -30.16 19.01
#